data_AF-A0A1G5V0L6-F1
#
_entry.id   AF-A0A1G5V0L6-F1
#
_cell.length_a   1.000
_cell.length_b   1.000
_cell.length_c   1.000
_cell.angle_alpha   90.00
_cell.angle_beta   90.00
_cell.angle_gamma   90.00
#
_symmetry.space_group_name_H-M   'P 1'
#
loop_
_entity.id
_entity.type
_entity.pdbx_description
1 polymer ?
#
loop_
_entity_poly.entity_id
_entity_poly.type
_entity_poly.pdbx_seq_one_letter_code
_entity_poly.pdbx_strand_id
1 'polypeptide(L)' 'MHVFLPIWLVPLSLTVLIWAGAIFWPTAGNGTNAYPPFGLIVSALLRFVVAAAGTILCWVAYFIWFFVAGAR' A
#
# COMPACT_ATOMS: atom_id res chain seq x y z
N MET A 1 12.73 -22.61 -15.56
CA MET A 1 13.16 -22.04 -14.26
C MET A 1 13.12 -20.51 -14.20
N HIS A 2 12.97 -19.79 -15.34
CA HIS A 2 13.04 -18.32 -15.39
C HIS A 2 11.74 -17.56 -15.02
N VAL A 3 10.62 -18.27 -14.78
CA VAL A 3 9.31 -17.64 -14.54
C VAL A 3 9.13 -17.20 -13.07
N PHE A 4 9.88 -17.79 -12.14
CA PHE A 4 9.78 -17.47 -10.70
C PHE A 4 10.44 -16.14 -10.31
N LEU A 5 11.49 -15.73 -11.01
CA LEU A 5 12.21 -14.48 -10.72
C LEU A 5 11.36 -13.20 -10.97
N PRO A 6 10.58 -13.09 -12.08
CA PRO A 6 9.77 -11.89 -12.33
C PRO A 6 8.47 -11.82 -11.50
N ILE A 7 7.96 -12.94 -10.98
CA ILE A 7 6.60 -12.96 -10.39
C ILE A 7 6.54 -12.33 -8.99
N TRP A 8 7.62 -12.43 -8.22
CA TRP A 8 7.77 -11.74 -6.93
C TRP A 8 7.88 -10.21 -7.07
N LEU A 9 8.21 -9.70 -8.27
CA LEU A 9 8.28 -8.25 -8.53
C LEU A 9 6.90 -7.60 -8.53
N VAL A 10 5.83 -8.37 -8.78
CA VAL A 10 4.45 -7.85 -8.81
C VAL A 10 3.99 -7.35 -7.43
N PRO A 11 3.98 -8.17 -6.36
CA PRO A 11 3.61 -7.66 -5.03
C PRO A 11 4.58 -6.60 -4.51
N LEU A 12 5.86 -6.66 -4.92
CA LEU A 12 6.89 -5.72 -4.51
C LEU A 12 6.67 -4.34 -5.14
N SER A 13 6.41 -4.27 -6.45
CA SER A 13 6.09 -3.02 -7.15
C SER A 13 4.76 -2.41 -6.69
N LEU A 14 3.75 -3.24 -6.42
CA LEU A 14 2.48 -2.80 -5.83
C LEU A 14 2.68 -2.22 -4.42
N THR A 15 3.52 -2.85 -3.59
CA THR A 15 3.87 -2.32 -2.28
C THR A 15 4.50 -0.93 -2.43
N VAL A 16 5.51 -0.79 -3.30
CA VAL A 16 6.16 0.52 -3.56
C VAL A 16 5.14 1.55 -4.03
N LEU A 17 4.23 1.19 -4.93
CA LEU A 17 3.19 2.09 -5.44
C LEU A 17 2.20 2.53 -4.34
N ILE A 18 1.78 1.61 -3.47
CA ILE A 18 0.89 1.90 -2.33
C ILE A 18 1.55 2.90 -1.39
N TRP A 19 2.82 2.70 -1.05
CA TRP A 19 3.57 3.61 -0.18
C TRP A 19 3.86 4.95 -0.86
N ALA A 20 4.23 4.96 -2.14
CA ALA A 20 4.40 6.18 -2.91
C ALA A 20 3.09 6.99 -2.94
N GLY A 21 1.97 6.33 -3.20
CA GLY A 21 0.64 6.94 -3.13
C GLY A 21 0.34 7.54 -1.76
N ALA A 22 0.64 6.82 -0.68
CA ALA A 22 0.41 7.29 0.69
C ALA A 22 1.27 8.51 1.07
N ILE A 23 2.54 8.53 0.65
CA ILE A 23 3.50 9.62 0.94
C ILE A 23 3.18 10.86 0.12
N PHE A 24 2.96 10.69 -1.18
CA PHE A 24 2.74 11.82 -2.11
C PHE A 24 1.27 12.22 -2.23
N TRP A 25 0.36 11.60 -1.44
CA TRP A 25 -1.05 11.96 -1.49
C TRP A 25 -1.24 13.44 -1.15
N PRO A 26 -1.81 14.25 -2.07
CA PRO A 26 -2.01 15.66 -1.83
C PRO A 26 -2.96 15.82 -0.64
N THR A 27 -2.45 16.41 0.44
CA THR A 27 -3.30 16.86 1.54
C THR A 27 -3.98 18.12 1.04
N ALA A 28 -5.23 18.00 0.59
CA ALA A 28 -6.02 19.16 0.23
C ALA A 28 -6.14 20.06 1.46
N GLY A 29 -5.31 21.10 1.52
CA GLY A 29 -5.48 22.20 2.43
C GLY A 29 -6.69 22.96 1.96
N ASN A 30 -7.87 22.65 2.51
CA ASN A 30 -8.99 23.58 2.41
C ASN A 30 -8.50 24.90 3.03
N GLY A 31 -8.32 25.90 2.17
CA GLY A 31 -7.60 27.15 2.41
C GLY A 31 -8.27 28.11 3.38
N THR A 32 -8.75 27.64 4.52
CA THR A 32 -9.26 28.45 5.62
C THR A 32 -9.21 27.64 6.92
N ASN A 33 -8.13 27.79 7.69
CA ASN A 33 -8.10 27.74 9.16
C ASN A 33 -8.92 26.69 9.95
N ALA A 34 -9.23 25.52 9.39
CA ALA A 34 -10.02 24.51 10.10
C ALA A 34 -9.30 23.17 10.02
N TYR A 35 -8.32 22.99 10.93
CA TYR A 35 -8.00 21.79 11.73
C TYR A 35 -6.54 21.95 12.21
N PRO A 36 -6.30 22.11 13.53
CA PRO A 36 -4.96 22.23 14.12
C PRO A 36 -4.10 20.97 13.84
N PRO A 37 -2.79 20.93 14.19
CA PRO A 37 -1.85 19.83 13.88
C PRO A 37 -2.40 18.40 14.04
N PHE A 38 -3.37 18.20 14.93
CA PHE A 38 -4.11 16.95 15.11
C PHE A 38 -4.79 16.40 13.83
N GLY A 39 -5.45 17.23 13.02
CA GLY A 39 -6.14 16.77 11.80
C GLY A 39 -5.18 16.21 10.76
N LEU A 40 -4.01 16.84 10.63
CA LEU A 40 -2.92 16.35 9.77
C LEU A 40 -2.37 15.02 10.27
N ILE A 41 -2.15 14.88 11.59
CA ILE A 41 -1.67 13.64 12.21
C ILE A 41 -2.67 12.50 11.99
N VAL A 42 -3.97 12.72 12.23
CA VAL A 42 -5.01 11.71 12.01
C VAL A 42 -5.07 11.31 10.53
N SER A 43 -4.97 12.27 9.61
CA SER A 43 -4.94 11.98 8.17
C SER A 43 -3.72 11.17 7.76
N ALA A 44 -2.55 11.46 8.32
CA ALA A 44 -1.32 10.71 8.07
C ALA A 44 -1.41 9.29 8.65
N LEU A 45 -1.98 9.14 9.86
CA LEU A 45 -2.21 7.85 10.48
C LEU A 45 -3.16 6.99 9.65
N LEU A 46 -4.25 7.57 9.14
CA LEU A 46 -5.18 6.87 8.24
C LEU A 46 -4.50 6.41 6.95
N ARG A 47 -3.69 7.27 6.32
CA ARG A 47 -2.90 6.88 5.13
C ARG A 47 -1.93 5.75 5.44
N PHE A 48 -1.27 5.80 6.59
CA PHE A 48 -0.37 4.74 7.05
C PHE A 48 -1.11 3.42 7.26
N VAL A 49 -2.26 3.43 7.94
CA VAL A 49 -3.08 2.23 8.17
C VAL A 49 -3.57 1.65 6.84
N VAL A 50 -4.05 2.49 5.93
CA VAL A 50 -4.51 2.05 4.60
C VAL A 50 -3.35 1.47 3.79
N ALA A 51 -2.17 2.10 3.81
CA ALA A 51 -0.98 1.61 3.12
C ALA A 51 -0.50 0.26 3.69
N ALA A 52 -0.49 0.13 5.01
CA ALA A 52 -0.14 -1.11 5.70
C ALA A 52 -1.14 -2.23 5.39
N ALA A 53 -2.45 -1.95 5.49
CA ALA A 53 -3.50 -2.90 5.15
C ALA A 53 -3.43 -3.32 3.68
N GLY A 54 -3.26 -2.38 2.76
CA GLY A 54 -3.09 -2.65 1.33
C GLY A 54 -1.87 -3.51 1.03
N THR A 55 -0.75 -3.24 1.71
CA THR A 55 0.46 -4.07 1.62
C THR A 55 0.17 -5.49 2.09
N ILE A 56 -0.41 -5.66 3.29
CA ILE A 56 -0.75 -6.98 3.84
C ILE A 56 -1.68 -7.75 2.88
N LEU A 57 -2.75 -7.11 2.39
CA LEU A 57 -3.69 -7.73 1.46
C LEU A 57 -3.03 -8.14 0.14
N CYS A 58 -2.14 -7.31 -0.40
CA CYS A 58 -1.38 -7.61 -1.60
C CYS A 58 -0.51 -8.87 -1.42
N TRP A 59 0.20 -8.94 -0.29
CA TRP A 59 1.05 -10.10 0.03
C TRP A 59 0.24 -11.36 0.33
N VAL A 60 -0.88 -11.24 1.05
CA VAL A 60 -1.80 -12.36 1.30
C VAL A 60 -2.36 -12.91 0.00
N ALA A 61 -2.83 -12.05 -0.90
CA ALA A 61 -3.32 -12.47 -2.22
C ALA A 61 -2.23 -13.17 -3.04
N TYR A 62 -1.00 -12.67 -2.99
CA TYR A 62 0.15 -13.30 -3.63
C TYR A 62 0.43 -14.70 -3.05
N PHE A 63 0.43 -14.85 -1.72
CA PHE A 63 0.65 -16.15 -1.09
C PHE A 63 -0.48 -17.13 -1.41
N ILE A 64 -1.75 -16.71 -1.34
CA ILE A 64 -2.89 -17.55 -1.74
C ILE A 64 -2.70 -18.05 -3.18
N TRP A 65 -2.36 -17.14 -4.10
CA TRP A 65 -2.09 -17.51 -5.49
C TRP A 65 -0.92 -18.49 -5.59
N PHE A 66 0.19 -18.24 -4.89
CA PHE A 66 1.37 -19.10 -4.89
C PHE A 66 1.05 -20.52 -4.39
N PHE A 67 0.27 -20.65 -3.31
CA PHE A 67 -0.16 -21.95 -2.81
C PHE A 67 -1.14 -22.65 -3.77
N VAL A 68 -2.07 -21.92 -4.39
CA VAL A 68 -3.04 -22.49 -5.33
C VAL A 68 -2.41 -22.88 -6.67
N ALA A 69 -1.48 -22.06 -7.18
CA ALA A 69 -0.81 -22.28 -8.46
C ALA A 69 0.40 -23.22 -8.34
N GLY A 70 1.10 -23.21 -7.20
CA GLY A 70 2.26 -24.06 -6.91
C GLY A 70 1.90 -25.44 -6.35
N ALA A 71 0.65 -25.67 -5.94
CA ALA A 71 0.12 -27.01 -5.67
C ALA A 71 -0.28 -27.79 -6.94
N ARG A 72 0.00 -27.23 -8.13
CA ARG A 72 -0.16 -27.88 -9.44
C ARG A 72 1.22 -28.21 -10.00
#